data_AF-A0A377AKM5-F1
#
_entry.id   AF-A0A377AKM5-F1
#
_cell.length_a   1.000
_cell.length_b   1.000
_cell.length_c   1.000
_cell.angle_alpha   90.00
_cell.angle_beta   90.00
_cell.angle_gamma   90.00
#
_symmetry.space_group_name_H-M   'P 1'
#
loop_
_entity.id
_entity.type
_entity.pdbx_description
1 polymer ?
#
loop_
_entity_poly.entity_id
_entity_poly.type
_entity_poly.pdbx_seq_one_letter_code
_entity_poly.pdbx_strand_id
1 'polypeptide(L)'
;MFIRKQLLEDNNLFFDEDLRLGEDLDFIYRLLITCDMYAVPYYMYKHNYRENSLMNSCRTITHYRHESFAHERIYSSVMQLYKGNRKEEIHTLLSKNRTYHKTRYLWNVLLNGDFELLNQLVESNEKELKDCNLLGKRDKRRAKILASKNYILWRMVRLVIEKRINVRSCIK
;
A
#
# COMPACT_ATOMS: atom_id res chain seq x y z
N MET A 1 8.91 -4.45 20.33
CA MET A 1 7.82 -3.72 21.03
C MET A 1 7.47 -4.53 22.26
N PHE A 2 7.34 -3.91 23.43
CA PHE A 2 6.95 -4.61 24.65
C PHE A 2 5.50 -4.24 24.98
N ILE A 3 4.63 -5.25 25.08
CA ILE A 3 3.19 -5.06 25.29
C ILE A 3 2.75 -6.01 26.40
N ARG A 4 1.89 -5.53 27.31
CA ARG A 4 1.28 -6.38 28.34
C ARG A 4 0.29 -7.33 27.67
N LYS A 5 0.39 -8.63 27.95
CA LYS A 5 -0.53 -9.65 27.42
C LYS A 5 -2.01 -9.32 27.67
N GLN A 6 -2.34 -8.94 28.91
CA GLN A 6 -3.71 -8.59 29.31
C GLN A 6 -4.33 -7.51 28.41
N LEU A 7 -3.54 -6.51 28.00
CA LEU A 7 -4.00 -5.42 27.15
C LEU A 7 -4.36 -5.91 25.74
N LEU A 8 -3.65 -6.92 25.22
CA LEU A 8 -3.98 -7.54 23.94
C LEU A 8 -5.28 -8.34 24.03
N GLU A 9 -5.45 -9.12 25.10
CA GLU A 9 -6.63 -9.98 25.33
C GLU A 9 -7.89 -9.13 25.56
N ASP A 10 -7.83 -8.11 26.42
CA ASP A 10 -8.97 -7.25 26.76
C ASP A 10 -9.50 -6.45 25.55
N ASN A 11 -8.61 -6.15 24.59
CA ASN A 11 -8.94 -5.36 23.40
C ASN A 11 -9.06 -6.20 22.12
N ASN A 12 -8.94 -7.53 22.22
CA ASN A 12 -8.95 -8.45 21.08
C ASN A 12 -7.95 -8.05 19.97
N LEU A 13 -6.73 -7.68 20.37
CA LEU A 13 -5.67 -7.24 19.47
C LEU A 13 -4.75 -8.39 19.08
N PHE A 14 -5.06 -9.04 17.97
CA PHE A 14 -4.24 -10.11 17.37
C PHE A 14 -3.87 -9.78 15.92
N PHE A 15 -2.87 -10.47 15.37
CA PHE A 15 -2.55 -10.34 13.95
C PHE A 15 -3.70 -10.85 13.08
N ASP A 16 -3.91 -10.20 11.94
CA ASP A 16 -4.83 -10.68 10.91
C ASP A 16 -4.10 -11.75 10.07
N GLU A 17 -4.47 -13.02 10.25
CA GLU A 17 -3.83 -14.15 9.56
C GLU A 17 -4.07 -14.14 8.04
N ASP A 18 -5.07 -13.40 7.57
CA ASP A 18 -5.32 -13.22 6.13
C ASP A 18 -4.37 -12.20 5.49
N LEU A 19 -3.67 -11.37 6.29
CA LEU A 19 -2.69 -10.41 5.80
C LEU A 19 -1.33 -11.04 5.59
N ARG A 20 -1.01 -11.33 4.32
CA ARG A 20 0.32 -11.81 3.92
C ARG A 20 1.43 -10.76 3.96
N LEU A 21 1.07 -9.47 3.92
CA LEU A 21 1.98 -8.34 4.02
C LEU A 21 1.31 -7.23 4.84
N GLY A 22 2.08 -6.52 5.66
CA GLY A 22 1.60 -5.38 6.41
C GLY A 22 0.71 -5.76 7.60
N GLU A 23 0.77 -7.02 8.05
CA GLU A 23 0.13 -7.49 9.27
C GLU A 23 0.68 -6.78 10.50
N ASP A 24 1.99 -6.51 10.49
CA ASP A 24 2.69 -5.74 11.50
C ASP A 24 2.18 -4.29 11.56
N LEU A 25 2.02 -3.67 10.40
CA LEU A 25 1.46 -2.32 10.28
C LEU A 25 0.03 -2.28 10.79
N ASP A 26 -0.86 -3.16 10.31
CA ASP A 26 -2.26 -3.21 10.78
C ASP A 26 -2.36 -3.39 12.30
N PHE A 27 -1.58 -4.33 12.84
CA PHE A 27 -1.50 -4.56 14.27
C PHE A 27 -1.03 -3.31 15.04
N ILE A 28 0.05 -2.67 14.59
CA ILE A 28 0.58 -1.45 15.22
C ILE A 28 -0.42 -0.29 15.13
N TYR A 29 -1.10 -0.10 14.00
CA TYR A 29 -2.11 0.94 13.85
C TYR A 29 -3.28 0.73 14.81
N ARG A 30 -3.79 -0.51 14.92
CA ARG A 30 -4.85 -0.85 15.90
C ARG A 30 -4.39 -0.63 17.34
N LEU A 31 -3.15 -0.99 17.65
CA LEU A 31 -2.58 -0.76 18.98
C LEU A 31 -2.50 0.74 19.31
N LEU A 32 -2.01 1.56 18.38
CA LEU A 32 -1.83 3.02 18.56
C LEU A 32 -3.15 3.76 18.78
N ILE A 33 -4.27 3.28 18.23
CA ILE A 33 -5.58 3.92 18.38
C ILE A 33 -6.38 3.40 19.57
N THR A 34 -6.01 2.24 20.10
CA THR A 34 -6.73 1.58 21.19
C THR A 34 -6.04 1.75 22.54
N CYS A 35 -4.72 1.96 22.56
CA CYS A 35 -3.92 1.91 23.77
C CYS A 35 -2.96 3.10 23.89
N ASP A 36 -2.71 3.53 25.12
CA ASP A 36 -1.65 4.49 25.41
C ASP A 36 -0.28 3.84 25.19
N MET A 37 0.54 4.48 24.37
CA MET A 37 1.87 3.99 24.00
C MET A 37 2.95 4.99 24.38
N TYR A 38 4.08 4.49 24.88
CA TYR A 38 5.26 5.27 25.19
C TYR A 38 6.40 4.88 24.26
N ALA A 39 7.07 5.87 23.67
CA ALA A 39 8.26 5.66 22.86
C ALA A 39 9.50 5.78 23.75
N VAL A 40 10.39 4.80 23.65
CA VAL A 40 11.71 4.84 24.31
C VAL A 40 12.74 5.20 23.24
N PRO A 41 13.32 6.42 23.26
CA PRO A 41 14.21 6.92 22.20
C PRO A 41 15.63 6.36 22.31
N TYR A 42 15.77 5.09 22.68
CA TYR A 42 17.06 4.39 22.80
C TYR A 42 17.10 3.21 21.84
N TYR A 43 18.29 2.96 21.31
CA TYR A 43 18.53 1.80 20.46
C TYR A 43 18.48 0.51 21.29
N MET A 44 17.33 -0.17 21.26
CA MET A 44 17.11 -1.41 22.02
C MET A 44 17.05 -2.67 21.16
N TYR A 45 17.01 -2.55 19.83
CA TYR A 45 16.83 -3.68 18.92
C TYR A 45 17.77 -3.61 17.73
N LYS A 46 18.49 -4.70 17.49
CA LYS A 46 19.28 -4.89 16.27
C LYS A 46 18.44 -5.62 15.21
N HIS A 47 18.11 -4.92 14.13
CA HIS A 47 17.47 -5.53 12.96
C HIS A 47 18.55 -6.17 12.09
N ASN A 48 18.45 -7.48 11.88
CA ASN A 48 19.33 -8.20 10.98
C ASN A 48 18.64 -8.37 9.63
N TYR A 49 19.32 -7.95 8.57
CA TYR A 49 18.84 -8.17 7.20
C TYR A 49 19.28 -9.56 6.74
N ARG A 50 18.32 -10.34 6.26
CA ARG A 50 18.60 -11.62 5.59
C ARG A 50 18.62 -11.41 4.08
N GLU A 51 19.60 -12.02 3.41
CA GLU A 51 19.59 -12.13 1.95
C GLU A 51 18.31 -12.85 1.49
N ASN A 52 17.74 -12.40 0.37
CA ASN A 52 16.45 -12.87 -0.15
C ASN A 52 15.25 -12.67 0.80
N SER A 53 15.38 -11.84 1.85
CA SER A 53 14.21 -11.38 2.59
C SER A 53 13.24 -10.64 1.67
N LEU A 54 11.97 -10.59 2.07
CA LEU A 54 10.94 -9.87 1.32
C LEU A 54 11.33 -8.41 1.06
N MET A 55 12.06 -7.79 2.01
CA MET A 55 12.58 -6.42 1.90
C MET A 55 13.74 -6.26 0.90
N ASN A 56 14.44 -7.35 0.55
CA ASN A 56 15.59 -7.34 -0.35
C ASN A 56 15.31 -8.04 -1.70
N SER A 57 14.11 -8.62 -1.87
CA SER A 57 13.71 -9.31 -3.09
C SER A 57 13.11 -8.35 -4.14
N CYS A 58 13.21 -8.72 -5.42
CA CYS A 58 12.53 -7.97 -6.48
C CYS A 58 11.01 -8.10 -6.31
N ARG A 59 10.31 -6.96 -6.23
CA ARG A 59 8.86 -6.95 -6.00
C ARG A 59 8.12 -7.42 -7.26
N THR A 60 7.36 -8.50 -7.10
CA THR A 60 6.44 -9.01 -8.13
C THR A 60 5.08 -8.30 -8.08
N ILE A 61 4.25 -8.50 -9.11
CA ILE A 61 2.88 -7.98 -9.16
C ILE A 61 2.04 -8.42 -7.94
N THR A 62 2.25 -9.66 -7.48
CA THR A 62 1.60 -10.21 -6.28
C THR A 62 1.95 -9.42 -5.02
N HIS A 63 3.20 -8.96 -4.88
CA HIS A 63 3.61 -8.13 -3.75
C HIS A 63 2.86 -6.79 -3.74
N TYR A 64 2.66 -6.17 -4.92
CA TYR A 64 1.90 -4.92 -5.01
C TYR A 64 0.41 -5.15 -4.72
N ARG A 65 -0.15 -6.28 -5.14
CA ARG A 65 -1.53 -6.67 -4.82
C ARG A 65 -1.71 -6.82 -3.31
N HIS A 66 -0.83 -7.58 -2.64
CA HIS A 66 -0.90 -7.78 -1.20
C HIS A 66 -0.72 -6.47 -0.43
N GLU A 67 0.21 -5.59 -0.84
CA GLU A 67 0.40 -4.28 -0.21
C GLU A 67 -0.83 -3.37 -0.40
N SER A 68 -1.42 -3.35 -1.60
CA SER A 68 -2.68 -2.63 -1.83
C SER A 68 -3.81 -3.15 -0.94
N PHE A 69 -3.92 -4.47 -0.77
CA PHE A 69 -4.92 -5.09 0.09
C PHE A 69 -4.68 -4.76 1.56
N ALA A 70 -3.43 -4.78 2.02
CA ALA A 70 -3.05 -4.43 3.38
C ALA A 70 -3.52 -3.01 3.76
N HIS A 71 -3.31 -2.03 2.87
CA HIS A 71 -3.75 -0.66 3.15
C HIS A 71 -5.27 -0.45 3.07
N GLU A 72 -6.01 -1.32 2.38
CA GLU A 72 -7.48 -1.36 2.48
C GLU A 72 -7.93 -1.91 3.85
N ARG A 73 -7.28 -2.98 4.32
CA ARG A 73 -7.56 -3.57 5.64
C ARG A 73 -7.23 -2.59 6.76
N ILE A 74 -6.04 -1.99 6.75
CA ILE A 74 -5.64 -0.95 7.72
C ILE A 74 -6.64 0.19 7.76
N TYR A 75 -7.05 0.72 6.59
CA TYR A 75 -8.05 1.78 6.53
C TYR A 75 -9.35 1.35 7.21
N SER A 76 -9.85 0.17 6.89
CA SER A 76 -11.12 -0.36 7.41
C SER A 76 -11.04 -0.61 8.92
N SER A 77 -10.00 -1.31 9.38
CA SER A 77 -9.72 -1.58 10.79
C SER A 77 -9.66 -0.29 11.61
N VAL A 78 -8.87 0.69 11.17
CA VAL A 78 -8.69 1.93 11.92
C VAL A 78 -9.97 2.77 11.94
N MET A 79 -10.68 2.89 10.80
CA MET A 79 -11.92 3.68 10.74
C MET A 79 -13.06 3.07 11.55
N GLN A 80 -13.06 1.74 11.72
CA GLN A 80 -14.02 1.03 12.56
C GLN A 80 -13.73 1.22 14.05
N LEU A 81 -12.45 1.21 14.45
CA LEU A 81 -12.04 1.19 15.86
C LEU A 81 -11.77 2.58 16.44
N TYR A 82 -11.39 3.56 15.63
CA TYR A 82 -10.97 4.87 16.11
C TYR A 82 -12.15 5.70 16.64
N LYS A 83 -12.07 6.08 17.93
CA LYS A 83 -13.08 6.88 18.64
C LYS A 83 -12.61 8.30 19.00
N GLY A 84 -11.40 8.68 18.60
CA GLY A 84 -10.84 10.00 18.91
C GLY A 84 -11.44 11.14 18.08
N ASN A 85 -11.12 12.38 18.46
CA ASN A 85 -11.63 13.59 17.81
C ASN A 85 -11.00 13.90 16.44
N ARG A 86 -9.79 13.39 16.15
CA ARG A 86 -9.07 13.63 14.87
C ARG A 86 -9.52 12.72 13.70
N LYS A 87 -10.78 12.27 13.69
CA LYS A 87 -11.27 11.23 12.76
C LYS A 87 -11.10 11.63 11.29
N GLU A 88 -11.42 12.87 10.94
CA GLU A 88 -11.29 13.38 9.58
C GLU A 88 -9.83 13.47 9.10
N GLU A 89 -8.91 13.84 9.98
CA GLU A 89 -7.49 13.90 9.67
C GLU A 89 -6.93 12.50 9.40
N ILE A 90 -7.27 11.52 10.25
CA ILE A 90 -6.87 10.13 10.07
C ILE A 90 -7.49 9.54 8.81
N HIS A 91 -8.79 9.78 8.58
CA HIS A 91 -9.48 9.37 7.35
C HIS A 91 -8.72 9.90 6.12
N THR A 92 -8.38 11.18 6.11
CA THR A 92 -7.66 11.82 5.01
C THR A 92 -6.29 11.18 4.79
N LEU A 93 -5.52 10.93 5.85
CA LEU A 93 -4.19 10.33 5.74
C LEU A 93 -4.24 8.88 5.26
N LEU A 94 -5.12 8.06 5.83
CA LEU A 94 -5.26 6.66 5.44
C LEU A 94 -5.84 6.51 4.03
N SER A 95 -6.84 7.32 3.67
CA SER A 95 -7.42 7.34 2.32
C SER A 95 -6.37 7.69 1.25
N LYS A 96 -5.45 8.62 1.57
CA LYS A 96 -4.31 8.95 0.70
C LYS A 96 -3.34 7.78 0.54
N ASN A 97 -2.95 7.12 1.64
CA ASN A 97 -2.05 5.96 1.58
C ASN A 97 -2.66 4.80 0.80
N ARG A 98 -3.94 4.50 1.06
CA ARG A 98 -4.73 3.48 0.36
C ARG A 98 -4.76 3.73 -1.14
N THR A 99 -5.14 4.95 -1.55
CA THR A 99 -5.16 5.35 -2.97
C THR A 99 -3.76 5.27 -3.60
N TYR A 100 -2.71 5.60 -2.86
CA TYR A 100 -1.33 5.50 -3.33
C TYR A 100 -0.91 4.06 -3.64
N HIS A 101 -1.09 3.14 -2.69
CA HIS A 101 -0.70 1.74 -2.88
C HIS A 101 -1.55 1.04 -3.95
N LYS A 102 -2.84 1.38 -4.03
CA LYS A 102 -3.73 0.91 -5.09
C LYS A 102 -3.30 1.41 -6.47
N THR A 103 -3.02 2.71 -6.62
CA THR A 103 -2.49 3.28 -7.87
C THR A 103 -1.18 2.60 -8.28
N ARG A 104 -0.31 2.31 -7.31
CA ARG A 104 0.96 1.62 -7.55
C ARG A 104 0.75 0.19 -8.03
N TYR A 105 -0.21 -0.54 -7.46
CA TYR A 105 -0.59 -1.87 -7.94
C TYR A 105 -1.08 -1.83 -9.38
N LEU A 106 -2.09 -1.00 -9.68
CA LEU A 106 -2.64 -0.86 -11.04
C LEU A 106 -1.58 -0.44 -12.06
N TRP A 107 -0.67 0.45 -11.68
CA TRP A 107 0.45 0.83 -12.53
C TRP A 107 1.36 -0.36 -12.87
N ASN A 108 1.62 -1.26 -11.93
CA ASN A 108 2.42 -2.45 -12.20
C ASN A 108 1.66 -3.50 -13.02
N VAL A 109 0.33 -3.59 -12.92
CA VAL A 109 -0.50 -4.38 -13.84
C VAL A 109 -0.37 -3.85 -15.27
N LEU A 110 -0.43 -2.53 -15.46
CA LEU A 110 -0.19 -1.88 -16.76
C LEU A 110 1.19 -2.22 -17.32
N LEU A 111 2.24 -2.16 -16.50
CA LEU A 111 3.59 -2.49 -16.94
C LEU A 111 3.75 -3.98 -17.29
N ASN A 112 3.06 -4.86 -16.57
CA ASN A 112 3.02 -6.29 -16.89
C ASN A 112 2.36 -6.56 -18.25
N GLY A 113 1.43 -5.70 -18.67
CA GLY A 113 0.74 -5.79 -19.97
C GLY A 113 -0.54 -6.62 -19.92
N ASP A 114 -1.02 -6.98 -18.73
CA ASP A 114 -2.31 -7.64 -18.54
C ASP A 114 -3.43 -6.60 -18.57
N PHE A 115 -3.83 -6.21 -19.77
CA PHE A 115 -4.78 -5.12 -19.97
C PHE A 115 -6.24 -5.51 -19.68
N GLU A 116 -6.57 -6.79 -19.77
CA GLU A 116 -7.90 -7.29 -19.42
C GLU A 116 -8.12 -7.17 -17.90
N LEU A 117 -7.18 -7.70 -17.12
CA LEU A 117 -7.18 -7.52 -15.67
C LEU A 117 -7.12 -6.04 -15.29
N LEU A 118 -6.29 -5.25 -15.98
CA LEU A 118 -6.20 -3.81 -15.72
C LEU A 118 -7.55 -3.12 -15.92
N ASN A 119 -8.26 -3.43 -17.00
CA ASN A 119 -9.54 -2.78 -17.28
C ASN A 119 -10.58 -3.09 -16.20
N GLN A 120 -10.70 -4.36 -15.79
CA GLN A 120 -11.59 -4.78 -14.69
C GLN A 120 -11.24 -4.07 -13.36
N LEU A 121 -9.94 -3.95 -13.07
CA LEU A 121 -9.47 -3.29 -11.87
C LEU A 121 -9.66 -1.76 -11.90
N VAL A 122 -9.53 -1.12 -13.07
CA VAL A 122 -9.80 0.32 -13.21
C VAL A 122 -11.29 0.60 -13.10
N GLU A 123 -12.16 -0.24 -13.67
CA GLU A 123 -13.61 -0.12 -13.54
C GLU A 123 -14.08 -0.19 -12.08
N SER A 124 -13.59 -1.18 -11.34
CA SER A 124 -13.91 -1.33 -9.91
C SER A 124 -13.37 -0.19 -9.02
N ASN A 125 -12.45 0.64 -9.52
CA ASN A 125 -11.79 1.71 -8.74
C ASN A 125 -11.90 3.09 -9.41
N GLU A 126 -12.85 3.28 -10.31
CA GLU A 126 -12.93 4.46 -11.16
C GLU A 126 -13.09 5.77 -10.37
N LYS A 127 -13.93 5.76 -9.32
CA LYS A 127 -14.16 6.94 -8.46
C LYS A 127 -12.87 7.37 -7.75
N GLU A 128 -12.19 6.43 -7.11
CA GLU A 128 -10.96 6.70 -6.36
C GLU A 128 -9.83 7.23 -7.26
N LEU A 129 -9.73 6.70 -8.48
CA LEU A 129 -8.75 7.16 -9.47
C LEU A 129 -9.03 8.59 -9.98
N LYS A 130 -10.31 8.96 -10.09
CA LYS A 130 -10.74 10.31 -10.51
C LYS A 130 -10.58 11.34 -9.40
N ASP A 131 -10.91 10.98 -8.17
CA ASP A 131 -10.88 11.88 -7.01
C ASP A 131 -9.44 12.18 -6.54
N CYS A 132 -8.48 11.32 -6.89
CA CYS A 132 -7.05 11.59 -7.00
C CYS A 132 -6.41 12.50 -5.92
N ASN A 133 -6.65 12.19 -4.64
CA ASN A 133 -6.08 12.89 -3.48
C ASN A 133 -4.57 12.61 -3.23
N LEU A 134 -3.83 12.15 -4.24
CA LEU A 134 -2.41 11.79 -4.13
C LEU A 134 -1.52 13.01 -3.91
N LEU A 135 -0.43 12.90 -3.15
CA LEU A 135 0.50 14.02 -2.90
C LEU A 135 1.47 14.27 -4.07
N GLY A 136 1.93 13.21 -4.73
CA GLY A 136 2.96 13.30 -5.77
C GLY A 136 2.43 13.64 -7.17
N LYS A 137 3.02 14.64 -7.84
CA LYS A 137 2.72 14.97 -9.26
C LYS A 137 2.83 13.76 -10.18
N ARG A 138 3.81 12.89 -9.92
CA ARG A 138 4.02 11.64 -10.67
C ARG A 138 2.85 10.68 -10.52
N ASP A 139 2.40 10.43 -9.30
CA ASP A 139 1.35 9.45 -9.03
C ASP A 139 -0.03 9.96 -9.46
N LYS A 140 -0.28 11.27 -9.34
CA LYS A 140 -1.45 11.91 -9.98
C LYS A 140 -1.47 11.68 -11.50
N ARG A 141 -0.32 11.82 -12.18
CA ARG A 141 -0.23 11.56 -13.63
C ARG A 141 -0.50 10.09 -13.94
N ARG A 142 0.03 9.16 -13.15
CA ARG A 142 -0.22 7.71 -13.30
C ARG A 142 -1.70 7.40 -13.17
N ALA A 143 -2.34 7.90 -12.12
CA ALA A 143 -3.77 7.72 -11.89
C ALA A 143 -4.63 8.29 -13.03
N LYS A 144 -4.28 9.46 -13.59
CA LYS A 144 -4.95 10.00 -14.79
C LYS A 144 -4.80 9.11 -16.02
N ILE A 145 -3.61 8.55 -16.25
CA ILE A 145 -3.37 7.60 -17.34
C ILE A 145 -4.23 6.34 -17.16
N LEU A 146 -4.26 5.79 -15.94
CA LEU A 146 -5.09 4.63 -15.60
C LEU A 146 -6.57 4.95 -15.79
N ALA A 147 -7.06 6.07 -15.26
CA ALA A 147 -8.45 6.50 -15.37
C ALA A 147 -8.91 6.79 -16.81
N SER A 148 -7.97 7.03 -17.75
CA SER A 148 -8.31 7.31 -19.15
C SER A 148 -8.92 6.13 -19.88
N LYS A 149 -8.72 4.89 -19.39
CA LYS A 149 -9.10 3.63 -20.06
C LYS A 149 -8.68 3.57 -21.55
N ASN A 150 -7.65 4.34 -21.94
CA ASN A 150 -7.20 4.42 -23.31
C ASN A 150 -6.12 3.35 -23.54
N TYR A 151 -6.51 2.28 -24.22
CA TYR A 151 -5.65 1.13 -24.49
C TYR A 151 -4.37 1.50 -25.28
N ILE A 152 -4.49 2.42 -26.25
CA ILE A 152 -3.34 2.89 -27.04
C ILE A 152 -2.35 3.62 -26.14
N LEU A 153 -2.86 4.51 -25.27
CA LEU A 153 -2.04 5.22 -24.30
C LEU A 153 -1.34 4.27 -23.34
N TRP A 154 -2.04 3.27 -22.80
CA TRP A 154 -1.46 2.26 -21.92
C TRP A 154 -0.34 1.48 -22.61
N ARG A 155 -0.57 1.04 -23.86
CA ARG A 155 0.42 0.32 -24.66
C ARG A 155 1.66 1.18 -24.93
N MET A 156 1.49 2.45 -25.28
CA MET A 156 2.58 3.41 -25.46
C MET A 156 3.39 3.61 -24.18
N VAL A 157 2.72 3.78 -23.04
CA VAL A 157 3.39 3.95 -21.73
C VAL A 157 4.24 2.73 -21.39
N ARG A 158 3.72 1.51 -21.58
CA ARG A 158 4.46 0.27 -21.37
C ARG A 158 5.72 0.22 -22.23
N LEU A 159 5.59 0.45 -23.55
CA LEU A 159 6.73 0.42 -24.50
C LEU A 159 7.83 1.44 -24.15
N VAL A 160 7.46 2.66 -23.76
CA VAL A 160 8.41 3.70 -23.36
C VAL A 160 9.18 3.29 -22.10
N ILE A 161 8.52 2.61 -21.15
CA ILE A 161 9.13 2.19 -19.89
C ILE A 161 10.00 0.95 -20.08
N GLU A 162 9.55 -0.03 -20.87
CA GLU A 162 10.35 -1.20 -21.26
C GLU A 162 11.67 -0.78 -21.92
N LYS A 163 11.62 0.17 -22.87
CA LYS A 163 12.84 0.72 -23.48
C LYS A 163 13.79 1.33 -22.45
N ARG A 164 13.29 2.05 -21.43
CA ARG A 164 14.14 2.63 -20.37
C ARG A 164 14.77 1.59 -19.46
N ILE A 165 14.08 0.47 -19.21
CA ILE A 165 14.60 -0.62 -18.38
C ILE A 165 15.68 -1.38 -19.15
N ASN A 166 15.43 -1.71 -20.43
CA ASN A 166 16.41 -2.39 -21.28
C ASN A 166 17.68 -1.56 -21.53
N VAL A 167 17.57 -0.23 -21.59
CA VAL A 167 18.75 0.66 -21.68
C VAL A 167 19.56 0.68 -20.37
N ARG A 168 18.93 0.46 -19.21
CA ARG A 168 19.62 0.43 -17.91
C ARG A 168 20.21 -0.93 -17.56
N SER A 169 19.68 -2.03 -18.11
CA SER A 169 20.27 -3.37 -17.97
C SER A 169 21.52 -3.58 -18.83
N CYS A 170 21.83 -2.68 -19.77
CA CYS A 170 23.08 -2.69 -20.53
C CYS A 170 24.22 -1.89 -19.88
N ILE A 171 24.04 -1.38 -18.65
CA ILE A 171 25.05 -0.63 -17.90
C ILE A 171 25.27 -1.28 -16.51
N LYS A 172 25.37 -2.62 -16.48
CA LYS A 172 25.93 -3.35 -15.34
C LYS A 172 26.99 -4.31 -15.83
#